data_AF-A0A918XA66-F1
#
_entry.id   AF-A0A918XA66-F1
#
_cell.length_a   1.000
_cell.length_b   1.000
_cell.length_c   1.000
_cell.angle_alpha   90.00
_cell.angle_beta   90.00
_cell.angle_gamma   90.00
#
_symmetry.space_group_name_H-M   'P 1'
#
loop_
_entity.id
_entity.type
_entity.pdbx_description
1 polymer ?
#
loop_
_entity_poly.entity_id
_entity_poly.type
_entity_poly.pdbx_seq_one_letter_code
_entity_poly.pdbx_strand_id
1 'polypeptide(L)'
;MNPAARPDQPVLLPSSSAWSEDARLVGDTFALVGAAAATTFDDTRFLLPPLTWTIAAERVGDCVTTDHRPENLRVLLLPTYAADAVWACHTALVQAAEPDDDSEHLNALLTDYLTAVHDTNLRGLTEALERVLAVLTLDLPAARPLITHLVLKTEVSQEDRAALDDVLEAWREAGVAC
;
A
#
# COMPACT_ATOMS: atom_id res chain seq x y z
N MET A 1 -22.35 0.41 21.52
CA MET A 1 -23.00 0.07 20.23
C MET A 1 -21.88 -0.37 19.31
N ASN A 2 -21.78 -1.67 19.02
CA ASN A 2 -20.66 -2.22 18.26
C ASN A 2 -20.89 -1.83 16.78
N PRO A 3 -20.12 -0.89 16.17
CA PRO A 3 -20.21 -0.71 14.74
C PRO A 3 -19.83 -2.04 14.12
N ALA A 4 -20.69 -2.60 13.26
CA ALA A 4 -20.37 -3.85 12.56
C ALA A 4 -18.99 -3.68 11.93
N ALA A 5 -18.01 -4.47 12.39
CA ALA A 5 -16.67 -4.45 11.84
C ALA A 5 -16.81 -4.68 10.33
N ARG A 6 -16.34 -3.73 9.51
CA ARG A 6 -16.34 -3.91 8.07
C ARG A 6 -15.58 -5.21 7.76
N PRO A 7 -16.14 -6.08 6.92
CA PRO A 7 -15.50 -7.34 6.60
C PRO A 7 -14.16 -7.10 5.90
N ASP A 8 -13.21 -8.00 6.12
CA ASP A 8 -11.93 -7.98 5.41
C ASP A 8 -12.19 -8.02 3.89
N GLN A 9 -11.49 -7.16 3.15
CA GLN A 9 -11.68 -7.02 1.72
C GLN A 9 -10.63 -7.85 0.98
N PRO A 10 -11.03 -8.78 0.09
CA PRO A 10 -10.07 -9.42 -0.81
C PRO A 10 -9.59 -8.40 -1.84
N VAL A 11 -8.28 -8.27 -1.96
CA VAL A 11 -7.57 -7.36 -2.86
C VAL A 11 -6.78 -8.19 -3.86
N LEU A 12 -6.85 -7.81 -5.13
CA LEU A 12 -5.96 -8.34 -6.16
C LEU A 12 -4.65 -7.58 -6.16
N LEU A 13 -3.54 -8.31 -6.19
CA LEU A 13 -2.20 -7.73 -6.24
C LEU A 13 -1.57 -7.99 -7.62
N PRO A 14 -0.98 -6.95 -8.25
CA PRO A 14 -0.16 -7.12 -9.45
C PRO A 14 1.06 -7.98 -9.15
N SER A 15 1.55 -8.71 -10.17
CA SER A 15 2.84 -9.39 -10.10
C SER A 15 3.86 -8.79 -11.04
N SER A 16 4.14 -7.49 -10.88
CA SER A 16 5.23 -6.82 -11.58
C SER A 16 6.38 -6.48 -10.62
N SER A 17 7.59 -6.33 -11.16
CA SER A 17 8.76 -5.92 -10.37
C SER A 17 8.62 -4.47 -9.91
N ALA A 18 8.16 -3.59 -10.79
CA ALA A 18 7.93 -2.17 -10.49
C ALA A 18 6.89 -1.98 -9.38
N TRP A 19 5.78 -2.75 -9.40
CA TRP A 19 4.83 -2.80 -8.28
C TRP A 19 5.52 -3.19 -6.97
N SER A 20 6.35 -4.23 -7.02
CA SER A 20 7.03 -4.74 -5.83
C SER A 20 8.08 -3.78 -5.30
N GLU A 21 8.68 -2.96 -6.16
CA GLU A 21 9.58 -1.87 -5.80
C GLU A 21 8.83 -0.74 -5.08
N ASP A 22 7.69 -0.31 -5.62
CA ASP A 22 6.83 0.69 -4.95
C ASP A 22 6.37 0.20 -3.57
N ALA A 23 5.83 -1.03 -3.49
CA ALA A 23 5.39 -1.60 -2.22
C ALA A 23 6.56 -1.75 -1.22
N ARG A 24 7.75 -2.13 -1.68
CA ARG A 24 8.94 -2.24 -0.81
C ARG A 24 9.39 -0.88 -0.29
N LEU A 25 9.49 0.13 -1.18
CA LEU A 25 9.82 1.50 -0.79
C LEU A 25 8.88 1.98 0.33
N VAL A 26 7.57 1.86 0.11
CA VAL A 26 6.56 2.31 1.07
C VAL A 26 6.64 1.52 2.38
N GLY A 27 6.71 0.19 2.31
CA GLY A 27 6.78 -0.69 3.49
C GLY A 27 8.02 -0.43 4.35
N ASP A 28 9.19 -0.32 3.72
CA ASP A 28 10.46 -0.04 4.40
C ASP A 28 10.45 1.33 5.08
N THR A 29 9.90 2.35 4.40
CA THR A 29 9.75 3.68 4.98
C THR A 29 8.80 3.68 6.18
N PHE A 30 7.65 3.01 6.11
CA PHE A 30 6.73 2.91 7.25
C PHE A 30 7.38 2.17 8.43
N ALA A 31 8.13 1.10 8.16
CA ALA A 31 8.85 0.36 9.20
C ALA A 31 9.89 1.24 9.90
N LEU A 32 10.63 2.07 9.14
CA LEU A 32 11.57 3.03 9.70
C LEU A 32 10.87 4.04 10.61
N VAL A 33 9.79 4.68 10.15
CA VAL A 33 9.08 5.70 10.93
C VAL A 33 8.49 5.08 12.20
N GLY A 34 7.89 3.90 12.09
CA GLY A 34 7.38 3.15 13.24
C GLY A 34 8.46 2.84 14.26
N ALA A 35 9.64 2.40 13.81
CA ALA A 35 10.79 2.16 14.68
C ALA A 35 11.29 3.46 15.35
N ALA A 36 11.42 4.55 14.60
CA ALA A 36 11.83 5.84 15.14
C ALA A 36 10.85 6.34 16.21
N ALA A 37 9.55 6.32 15.92
CA ALA A 37 8.49 6.73 16.84
C ALA A 37 8.50 5.89 18.12
N ALA A 38 8.70 4.56 18.02
CA ALA A 38 8.79 3.68 19.18
C ALA A 38 9.99 4.01 20.10
N THR A 39 11.10 4.51 19.54
CA THR A 39 12.30 4.85 20.33
C THR A 39 12.21 6.21 21.02
N THR A 40 11.40 7.14 20.53
CA THR A 40 11.31 8.50 21.08
C THR A 40 10.34 8.62 22.26
N PHE A 41 9.50 7.59 22.51
CA PHE A 41 8.44 7.61 23.52
C PHE A 41 7.51 8.85 23.42
N ASP A 42 7.37 9.37 22.20
CA ASP A 42 6.51 10.49 21.84
C ASP A 42 5.62 10.04 20.69
N ASP A 43 4.35 9.78 21.01
CA ASP A 43 3.37 9.21 20.08
C ASP A 43 2.84 10.24 19.06
N THR A 44 3.27 11.51 19.18
CA THR A 44 2.78 12.63 18.36
C THR A 44 3.85 13.25 17.48
N ARG A 45 5.13 13.11 17.84
CA ARG A 45 6.28 13.63 17.08
C ARG A 45 6.30 13.23 15.60
N PHE A 46 5.73 12.08 15.27
CA PHE A 46 5.66 11.56 13.89
C PHE A 46 4.22 11.52 13.35
N LEU A 47 3.36 12.41 13.85
CA LEU A 47 1.94 12.62 13.48
C LEU A 47 0.99 11.45 13.80
N LEU A 48 1.50 10.22 13.88
CA LEU A 48 0.73 9.01 14.18
C LEU A 48 1.44 8.19 15.25
N PRO A 49 0.67 7.42 16.06
CA PRO A 49 1.25 6.47 16.99
C PRO A 49 2.14 5.42 16.29
N PRO A 50 3.20 4.91 16.95
CA PRO A 50 4.11 3.93 16.35
C PRO A 50 3.40 2.68 15.81
N LEU A 51 2.35 2.23 16.50
CA LEU A 51 1.59 1.06 16.10
C LEU A 51 0.90 1.23 14.73
N THR A 52 0.45 2.43 14.39
CA THR A 52 -0.20 2.70 13.09
C THR A 52 0.80 2.51 11.95
N TRP A 53 2.02 3.03 12.10
CA TRP A 53 3.11 2.84 11.15
C TRP A 53 3.48 1.36 11.01
N THR A 54 3.59 0.63 12.13
CA THR A 54 3.91 -0.80 12.11
C THR A 54 2.84 -1.62 11.39
N ILE A 55 1.56 -1.38 11.67
CA ILE A 55 0.45 -2.07 10.99
C ILE A 55 0.50 -1.80 9.48
N ALA A 56 0.69 -0.54 9.08
CA ALA A 56 0.78 -0.19 7.67
C ALA A 56 2.00 -0.84 6.99
N ALA A 57 3.17 -0.81 7.65
CA ALA A 57 4.41 -1.40 7.15
C ALA A 57 4.27 -2.91 6.88
N GLU A 58 3.74 -3.66 7.86
CA GLU A 58 3.52 -5.10 7.71
C GLU A 58 2.59 -5.40 6.52
N ARG A 59 1.52 -4.63 6.39
CA ARG A 59 0.46 -4.90 5.40
C ARG A 59 0.88 -4.52 3.99
N VAL A 60 1.63 -3.43 3.84
CA VAL A 60 2.26 -3.10 2.55
C VAL A 60 3.38 -4.10 2.22
N GLY A 61 4.15 -4.55 3.22
CA GLY A 61 5.18 -5.58 3.04
C GLY A 61 4.62 -6.90 2.51
N ASP A 62 3.44 -7.32 2.97
CA ASP A 62 2.73 -8.51 2.47
C ASP A 62 2.35 -8.43 0.98
N CYS A 63 2.35 -7.22 0.40
CA CYS A 63 2.01 -6.98 -1.01
C CYS A 63 3.16 -7.28 -1.99
N VAL A 64 4.40 -7.38 -1.49
CA VAL A 64 5.58 -7.66 -2.30
C VAL A 64 5.50 -9.10 -2.84
N THR A 65 5.83 -9.28 -4.13
CA THR A 65 5.95 -10.60 -4.74
C THR A 65 7.39 -10.88 -5.18
N THR A 66 7.75 -12.16 -5.24
CA THR A 66 9.02 -12.63 -5.81
C THR A 66 8.83 -13.31 -7.17
N ASP A 67 7.59 -13.58 -7.55
CA ASP A 67 7.25 -14.16 -8.85
C ASP A 67 6.58 -13.08 -9.71
N HIS A 68 7.33 -12.52 -10.66
CA HIS A 68 6.94 -11.34 -11.45
C HIS A 68 6.42 -11.68 -12.85
N ARG A 69 5.75 -12.83 -13.00
CA ARG A 69 5.11 -13.12 -14.29
C ARG A 69 3.85 -12.27 -14.42
N PRO A 70 3.63 -11.62 -15.56
CA PRO A 70 2.48 -10.73 -15.77
C PRO A 70 1.13 -11.47 -15.66
N GLU A 71 1.13 -12.79 -15.87
CA GLU A 71 -0.04 -13.66 -15.71
C GLU A 71 -0.35 -14.08 -14.27
N ASN A 72 0.51 -13.74 -13.31
CA ASN A 72 0.30 -14.11 -11.91
C ASN A 72 -0.47 -12.99 -11.19
N LEU A 73 -1.71 -13.25 -10.81
CA LEU A 73 -2.41 -12.44 -9.84
C LEU A 73 -2.37 -13.12 -8.47
N ARG A 74 -2.30 -12.32 -7.41
CA ARG A 74 -2.42 -12.82 -6.02
C ARG A 74 -3.61 -12.17 -5.34
N VAL A 75 -4.27 -12.93 -4.47
CA VAL A 75 -5.30 -12.39 -3.57
C VAL A 75 -4.69 -12.19 -2.19
N LEU A 76 -4.87 -11.00 -1.63
CA LEU A 76 -4.60 -10.67 -0.24
C LEU A 76 -5.93 -10.37 0.46
N LEU A 77 -6.15 -10.91 1.65
CA LEU A 77 -7.24 -10.45 2.51
C LEU A 77 -6.73 -9.25 3.30
N LEU A 78 -7.28 -8.06 3.05
CA LEU A 78 -6.91 -6.84 3.73
C LEU A 78 -7.93 -6.53 4.82
N PRO A 79 -7.55 -6.60 6.11
CA PRO A 79 -8.42 -6.17 7.19
C PRO A 79 -8.70 -4.67 7.13
N THR A 80 -9.91 -4.26 7.51
CA THR A 80 -10.29 -2.84 7.50
C THR A 80 -9.34 -1.98 8.33
N TYR A 81 -8.93 -2.45 9.51
CA TYR A 81 -8.00 -1.70 10.37
C TYR A 81 -6.63 -1.48 9.71
N ALA A 82 -6.20 -2.40 8.85
CA ALA A 82 -4.95 -2.31 8.12
C ALA A 82 -5.08 -1.29 6.98
N ALA A 83 -6.18 -1.32 6.24
CA ALA A 83 -6.48 -0.32 5.22
C ALA A 83 -6.52 1.09 5.82
N ASP A 84 -7.21 1.26 6.96
CA ASP A 84 -7.31 2.52 7.69
C ASP A 84 -5.91 3.03 8.13
N ALA A 85 -5.03 2.12 8.57
CA ALA A 85 -3.66 2.48 8.95
C ALA A 85 -2.84 2.99 7.75
N VAL A 86 -2.96 2.35 6.57
CA VAL A 86 -2.26 2.81 5.34
C VAL A 86 -2.77 4.19 4.90
N TRP A 87 -4.09 4.43 4.96
CA TRP A 87 -4.68 5.75 4.69
C TRP A 87 -4.24 6.83 5.68
N ALA A 88 -4.14 6.48 6.97
CA ALA A 88 -3.63 7.39 7.98
C ALA A 88 -2.17 7.78 7.67
N CYS A 89 -1.33 6.81 7.30
CA CYS A 89 0.06 7.06 6.91
C CYS A 89 0.14 7.98 5.69
N HIS A 90 -0.70 7.78 4.67
CA HIS A 90 -0.79 8.69 3.52
C HIS A 90 -1.12 10.12 3.95
N THR A 91 -2.10 10.29 4.82
CA THR A 91 -2.49 11.61 5.34
C THR A 91 -1.33 12.28 6.08
N ALA A 92 -0.58 11.53 6.88
CA ALA A 92 0.60 12.02 7.57
C ALA A 92 1.74 12.41 6.61
N LEU A 93 1.96 11.65 5.52
CA LEU A 93 2.95 12.02 4.50
C LEU A 93 2.57 13.30 3.76
N VAL A 94 1.30 13.45 3.38
CA VAL A 94 0.80 14.69 2.77
C VAL A 94 1.00 15.87 3.71
N GLN A 95 0.66 15.71 4.99
CA GLN A 95 0.89 16.76 5.99
C GLN A 95 2.37 17.06 6.21
N ALA A 96 3.26 16.05 6.15
CA ALA A 96 4.70 16.23 6.25
C ALA A 96 5.34 16.92 5.03
N ALA A 97 4.65 16.95 3.89
CA ALA A 97 5.11 17.66 2.71
C ALA A 97 4.83 19.17 2.77
N GLU A 98 3.88 19.58 3.61
CA GLU A 98 3.55 20.99 3.84
C GLU A 98 4.47 21.58 4.92
N PRO A 99 4.94 22.83 4.75
CA PRO A 99 5.77 23.49 5.76
C PRO A 99 4.94 23.84 7.00
N ASP A 100 5.03 22.99 8.02
CA ASP A 100 4.39 23.14 9.33
C ASP A 100 5.32 22.63 10.45
N ASP A 101 5.29 23.30 11.61
CA ASP A 101 6.18 22.98 12.75
C ASP A 101 5.88 21.59 13.32
N ASP A 102 4.61 21.15 13.26
CA ASP A 102 4.17 19.87 13.80
C ASP A 102 4.70 18.66 12.99
N SER A 103 5.11 18.87 11.73
CA SER A 103 5.55 17.80 10.83
C SER A 103 7.06 17.78 10.56
N GLU A 104 7.81 18.74 11.12
CA GLU A 104 9.25 18.93 10.89
C GLU A 104 10.07 17.66 11.15
N HIS A 105 9.79 16.96 12.25
CA HIS A 105 10.52 15.77 12.64
C HIS A 105 10.32 14.60 11.66
N LEU A 106 9.09 14.42 11.18
CA LEU A 106 8.78 13.39 10.18
C LEU A 106 9.41 13.76 8.83
N ASN A 107 9.30 15.03 8.41
CA ASN A 107 9.90 15.52 7.18
C ASN A 107 11.43 15.33 7.17
N ALA A 108 12.11 15.71 8.26
CA ALA A 108 13.56 15.58 8.38
C ALA A 108 14.02 14.11 8.32
N LEU A 109 13.37 13.23 9.09
CA LEU A 109 13.66 11.80 9.09
C LEU A 109 13.50 11.20 7.67
N LEU A 110 12.39 11.52 7.01
CA LEU A 110 12.09 11.00 5.68
C LEU A 110 13.05 11.54 4.63
N THR A 111 13.38 12.83 4.68
CA THR A 111 14.31 13.45 3.72
C THR A 111 15.67 12.79 3.77
N ASP A 112 16.22 12.58 4.97
CA ASP A 112 17.52 11.93 5.17
C ASP A 112 17.50 10.48 4.65
N TYR A 113 16.46 9.72 5.02
CA TYR A 113 16.36 8.31 4.65
C TYR A 113 16.13 8.10 3.15
N LEU A 114 15.15 8.81 2.56
CA LEU A 114 14.76 8.61 1.16
C LEU A 114 15.91 8.98 0.21
N THR A 115 16.67 10.03 0.54
CA THR A 115 17.84 10.41 -0.24
C THR A 115 18.96 9.38 -0.10
N ALA A 116 19.21 8.89 1.11
CA ALA A 116 20.35 7.99 1.37
C ALA A 116 20.13 6.55 0.90
N VAL A 117 18.89 6.05 0.96
CA VAL A 117 18.58 4.62 0.75
C VAL A 117 17.92 4.37 -0.59
N HIS A 118 17.02 5.25 -1.02
CA HIS A 118 16.14 5.01 -2.16
C HIS A 118 16.34 5.98 -3.33
N ASP A 119 17.29 6.93 -3.21
CA ASP A 119 17.56 7.99 -4.19
C ASP A 119 16.27 8.69 -4.66
N THR A 120 15.36 8.94 -3.71
CA THR A 120 14.05 9.54 -3.94
C THR A 120 13.75 10.62 -2.91
N ASN A 121 12.59 11.25 -3.04
CA ASN A 121 12.13 12.29 -2.12
C ASN A 121 10.71 12.00 -1.63
N LEU A 122 10.22 12.86 -0.73
CA LEU A 122 8.89 12.69 -0.13
C LEU A 122 7.76 12.64 -1.18
N ARG A 123 7.86 13.41 -2.28
CA ARG A 123 6.88 13.34 -3.37
C ARG A 123 6.90 11.97 -4.04
N GLY A 124 8.08 11.45 -4.38
CA GLY A 124 8.22 10.13 -4.98
C GLY A 124 7.67 9.01 -4.08
N LEU A 125 7.89 9.11 -2.77
CA LEU A 125 7.28 8.22 -1.78
C LEU A 125 5.75 8.33 -1.76
N THR A 126 5.20 9.54 -1.74
CA THR A 126 3.75 9.77 -1.74
C THR A 126 3.12 9.21 -3.02
N GLU A 127 3.71 9.45 -4.19
CA GLU A 127 3.25 8.89 -5.46
C GLU A 127 3.29 7.34 -5.46
N ALA A 128 4.33 6.73 -4.87
CA ALA A 128 4.40 5.27 -4.71
C ALA A 128 3.30 4.75 -3.78
N LEU A 129 3.02 5.45 -2.68
CA LEU A 129 1.95 5.11 -1.76
C LEU A 129 0.56 5.27 -2.40
N GLU A 130 0.34 6.30 -3.22
CA GLU A 130 -0.91 6.48 -3.97
C GLU A 130 -1.15 5.32 -4.94
N ARG A 131 -0.11 4.82 -5.62
CA ARG A 131 -0.19 3.61 -6.44
C ARG A 131 -0.52 2.37 -5.61
N VAL A 132 0.09 2.22 -4.43
CA VAL A 132 -0.24 1.15 -3.48
C VAL A 132 -1.70 1.22 -3.05
N LEU A 133 -2.17 2.41 -2.67
CA LEU A 133 -3.56 2.63 -2.29
C LEU A 133 -4.52 2.33 -3.44
N ALA A 134 -4.19 2.73 -4.67
CA ALA A 134 -5.02 2.44 -5.84
C ALA A 134 -5.25 0.93 -6.04
N VAL A 135 -4.24 0.10 -5.77
CA VAL A 135 -4.38 -1.37 -5.77
C VAL A 135 -5.22 -1.84 -4.58
N LEU A 136 -4.90 -1.38 -3.36
CA LEU A 136 -5.56 -1.84 -2.13
C LEU A 136 -7.03 -1.46 -2.05
N THR A 137 -7.43 -0.35 -2.66
CA THR A 137 -8.81 0.14 -2.65
C THR A 137 -9.53 -0.05 -3.97
N LEU A 138 -8.99 -0.86 -4.88
CA LEU A 138 -9.64 -1.13 -6.16
C LEU A 138 -10.96 -1.89 -5.93
N ASP A 139 -12.08 -1.17 -6.03
CA ASP A 139 -13.43 -1.75 -5.99
C ASP A 139 -14.01 -1.82 -7.40
N LEU A 140 -13.46 -2.73 -8.21
CA LEU A 140 -14.01 -3.05 -9.52
C LEU A 140 -14.89 -4.30 -9.46
N PRO A 141 -16.09 -4.29 -10.07
CA PRO A 141 -16.89 -5.50 -10.23
C PRO A 141 -16.11 -6.64 -10.89
N ALA A 142 -15.20 -6.31 -11.82
CA ALA A 142 -14.32 -7.25 -12.53
C ALA A 142 -13.30 -7.96 -11.60
N ALA A 143 -12.96 -7.39 -10.44
CA ALA A 143 -12.04 -8.05 -9.50
C ALA A 143 -12.68 -9.29 -8.84
N ARG A 144 -14.01 -9.30 -8.67
CA ARG A 144 -14.73 -10.38 -7.97
C ARG A 144 -14.64 -11.75 -8.65
N PRO A 145 -14.89 -11.90 -9.97
CA PRO A 145 -14.72 -13.17 -10.65
C PRO A 145 -13.27 -13.65 -10.59
N LEU A 146 -12.28 -12.77 -10.76
CA LEU A 146 -10.86 -13.10 -10.66
C LEU A 146 -10.47 -13.61 -9.26
N ILE A 147 -10.90 -12.92 -8.21
CA ILE A 147 -10.70 -13.37 -6.82
C ILE A 147 -11.32 -14.75 -6.62
N THR A 148 -12.55 -14.95 -7.11
CA THR A 148 -13.26 -16.23 -7.01
C THR A 148 -12.49 -17.33 -7.74
N HIS A 149 -12.03 -17.08 -8.96
CA HIS A 149 -11.21 -17.99 -9.74
C HIS A 149 -9.92 -18.38 -9.02
N LEU A 150 -9.18 -17.40 -8.50
CA LEU A 150 -7.91 -17.63 -7.79
C LEU A 150 -8.11 -18.42 -6.48
N VAL A 151 -9.19 -18.15 -5.74
CA VAL A 151 -9.51 -18.85 -4.49
C VAL A 151 -9.99 -20.29 -4.76
N LEU A 152 -10.85 -20.49 -5.76
CA LEU A 152 -11.45 -21.79 -6.07
C LEU A 152 -10.61 -22.66 -7.01
N LYS A 153 -9.56 -22.10 -7.63
CA LYS A 153 -8.69 -22.78 -8.61
C LYS A 153 -9.48 -23.39 -9.77
N THR A 154 -10.43 -22.64 -10.32
CA THR A 154 -11.24 -23.07 -11.46
C THR A 154 -10.45 -22.99 -12.78
N GLU A 155 -10.97 -23.55 -13.87
CA GLU A 155 -10.38 -23.33 -15.20
C GLU A 155 -10.60 -21.88 -15.66
N VAL A 156 -9.62 -21.30 -16.38
CA VAL A 156 -9.69 -19.92 -16.87
C VAL A 156 -10.72 -19.82 -17.99
N SER A 157 -11.76 -19.04 -17.75
CA SER A 157 -12.81 -18.75 -18.73
C SER A 157 -12.45 -17.54 -19.62
N GLN A 158 -13.25 -17.28 -20.67
CA GLN A 158 -13.15 -16.04 -21.44
C GLN A 158 -13.57 -14.82 -20.62
N GLU A 159 -14.51 -14.99 -19.69
CA GLU A 159 -14.96 -13.92 -18.78
C GLU A 159 -13.85 -13.53 -17.81
N ASP A 160 -13.06 -14.48 -17.32
CA ASP A 160 -11.89 -14.21 -16.47
C ASP A 160 -10.82 -13.40 -17.23
N ARG A 161 -10.63 -13.66 -18.53
CA ARG A 161 -9.67 -12.89 -19.34
C ARG A 161 -10.14 -11.46 -19.58
N ALA A 162 -11.41 -11.26 -19.88
CA ALA A 162 -11.97 -9.91 -20.02
C ALA A 162 -11.89 -9.13 -18.70
N ALA A 163 -12.21 -9.79 -17.57
CA ALA A 163 -12.09 -9.18 -16.25
C ALA A 163 -10.63 -8.83 -15.89
N LEU A 164 -9.67 -9.66 -16.30
CA LEU A 164 -8.24 -9.36 -16.15
C LEU A 164 -7.85 -8.12 -16.94
N ASP A 165 -8.27 -8.02 -18.20
CA ASP A 165 -7.99 -6.85 -19.05
C ASP A 165 -8.53 -5.56 -18.43
N ASP A 166 -9.77 -5.59 -17.90
CA ASP A 166 -10.40 -4.45 -17.20
C ASP A 166 -9.60 -4.02 -15.95
N VAL A 167 -9.13 -4.98 -15.15
CA VAL A 167 -8.32 -4.69 -13.95
C VAL A 167 -6.95 -4.11 -14.33
N LEU A 168 -6.29 -4.69 -15.34
CA LEU A 168 -5.00 -4.20 -15.83
C LEU A 168 -5.12 -2.81 -16.45
N GLU A 169 -6.23 -2.49 -17.10
CA GLU A 169 -6.50 -1.14 -17.61
C GLU A 169 -6.66 -0.13 -16.48
N ALA A 170 -7.49 -0.42 -15.49
CA ALA A 170 -7.68 0.48 -14.35
C ALA A 170 -6.39 0.72 -13.55
N TRP A 171 -5.56 -0.31 -13.37
CA TRP A 171 -4.25 -0.14 -12.75
C TRP A 171 -3.31 0.73 -13.58
N ARG A 172 -3.27 0.56 -14.90
CA ARG A 172 -2.47 1.44 -15.78
C ARG A 172 -2.93 2.89 -15.71
N GLU A 173 -4.24 3.13 -15.65
CA GLU A 173 -4.79 4.49 -15.46
C GLU A 173 -4.38 5.11 -14.12
N ALA A 174 -4.25 4.30 -13.08
CA ALA A 174 -3.73 4.71 -11.78
C ALA A 174 -2.19 4.79 -11.72
N GLY A 175 -1.49 4.58 -12.84
CA GLY A 175 -0.03 4.61 -12.91
C GLY A 175 0.67 3.38 -12.31
N VAL A 176 -0.08 2.33 -11.97
CA VAL A 176 0.49 1.06 -11.49
C VAL A 176 1.09 0.31 -12.67
N ALA A 177 2.38 -0.01 -12.57
CA ALA A 177 3.05 -0.84 -13.56
C ALA A 177 2.58 -2.29 -13.42
N CYS A 178 2.01 -2.84 -14.50
CA CYS A 178 1.44 -4.19 -14.55
C CYS A 178 2.17 -5.03 -15.61
#